data_AF-A0A2N2T831-F1
#
_entry.id   AF-A0A2N2T831-F1
#
_cell.length_a   1.000
_cell.length_b   1.000
_cell.length_c   1.000
_cell.angle_alpha   90.00
_cell.angle_beta   90.00
_cell.angle_gamma   90.00
#
_symmetry.space_group_name_H-M   'P 1'
#
loop_
_entity.id
_entity.type
_entity.pdbx_description
1 polymer ?
#
loop_
_entity_poly.entity_id
_entity_poly.type
_entity_poly.pdbx_seq_one_letter_code
_entity_poly.pdbx_strand_id
1 'polypeptide(L)'
;MTEDKRQELAAQLEAARAEWETAWAREEEHQERLLPAVDMRLRLAEAGYAAGTQPLSEVWEARRAVLEVQIEHWAIMTALQRAMVKVGYLLNDDRLFPGSAS
;
A
#
# COMPACT_ATOMS: atom_id res chain seq x y z
N MET A 1 -1.39 21.70 -30.55
CA MET A 1 -1.56 20.43 -29.82
C MET A 1 -2.77 19.73 -30.42
N THR A 2 -2.62 18.49 -30.92
CA THR A 2 -3.70 17.74 -31.59
C THR A 2 -4.69 17.16 -30.58
N GLU A 3 -5.94 16.96 -30.98
CA GLU A 3 -7.01 16.35 -30.16
C GLU A 3 -6.57 15.00 -29.57
N ASP A 4 -5.93 14.16 -30.39
CA ASP A 4 -5.40 12.86 -29.99
C ASP A 4 -4.46 12.95 -28.79
N LYS A 5 -3.59 13.96 -28.76
CA LYS A 5 -2.63 14.14 -27.65
C LYS A 5 -3.32 14.58 -26.35
N ARG A 6 -4.44 15.30 -26.45
CA ARG A 6 -5.25 15.65 -25.28
C ARG A 6 -5.98 14.43 -24.73
N GLN A 7 -6.55 13.62 -25.61
CA GLN A 7 -7.24 12.38 -25.24
C GLN A 7 -6.28 11.38 -24.61
N GLU A 8 -5.07 11.26 -25.14
CA GLU A 8 -4.02 10.42 -24.59
C GLU A 8 -3.64 10.84 -23.16
N LEU A 9 -3.39 12.13 -22.93
CA LEU A 9 -3.05 12.64 -21.58
C LEU A 9 -4.20 12.45 -20.59
N ALA A 10 -5.44 12.67 -21.02
CA ALA A 10 -6.62 12.42 -20.19
C ALA A 10 -6.73 10.94 -19.79
N ALA A 11 -6.52 10.03 -20.74
CA ALA A 11 -6.54 8.59 -20.46
C ALA A 11 -5.41 8.17 -19.50
N GLN A 12 -4.21 8.74 -19.65
CA GLN A 12 -3.09 8.48 -18.74
C GLN A 12 -3.36 8.97 -17.31
N LEU A 13 -4.01 10.14 -17.18
CA LEU A 13 -4.39 10.70 -15.88
C LEU A 13 -5.44 9.85 -15.19
N GLU A 14 -6.50 9.45 -15.90
CA GLU A 14 -7.54 8.57 -15.34
C GLU A 14 -6.98 7.21 -14.92
N ALA A 15 -6.07 6.63 -15.70
CA ALA A 15 -5.38 5.40 -15.33
C ALA A 15 -4.53 5.58 -14.06
N ALA A 16 -3.75 6.66 -13.96
CA ALA A 16 -2.94 6.95 -12.78
C ALA A 16 -3.80 7.19 -11.52
N ARG A 17 -4.95 7.84 -11.70
CA ARG A 17 -5.92 8.06 -10.62
C ARG A 17 -6.54 6.73 -10.15
N ALA A 18 -6.97 5.87 -11.07
CA ALA A 18 -7.53 4.56 -10.72
C ALA A 18 -6.50 3.66 -10.02
N GLU A 19 -5.23 3.71 -10.45
CA GLU A 19 -4.11 3.04 -9.77
C GLU A 19 -3.96 3.55 -8.33
N TRP A 20 -4.04 4.87 -8.12
CA TRP A 20 -3.98 5.48 -6.80
C TRP A 20 -5.16 5.09 -5.90
N GLU A 21 -6.40 5.19 -6.40
CA GLU A 21 -7.62 4.84 -5.65
C GLU A 21 -7.61 3.36 -5.23
N THR A 22 -7.15 2.47 -6.12
CA THR A 22 -7.03 1.03 -5.82
C THR A 22 -5.98 0.77 -4.74
N ALA A 23 -4.81 1.40 -4.85
CA ALA A 23 -3.74 1.22 -3.87
C ALA A 23 -4.12 1.82 -2.50
N TRP A 24 -4.83 2.95 -2.49
CA TRP A 24 -5.38 3.56 -1.27
C TRP A 24 -6.34 2.63 -0.54
N ALA A 25 -7.34 2.08 -1.24
CA ALA A 25 -8.31 1.18 -0.63
C ALA A 25 -7.65 -0.07 -0.01
N ARG A 26 -6.60 -0.60 -0.65
CA ARG A 26 -5.82 -1.71 -0.10
C ARG A 26 -5.00 -1.31 1.11
N GLU A 27 -4.47 -0.10 1.12
CA GLU A 27 -3.71 0.44 2.26
C GLU A 27 -4.61 0.57 3.49
N GLU A 28 -5.80 1.12 3.30
CA GLU A 28 -6.83 1.26 4.34
C GLU A 28 -7.20 -0.12 4.92
N GLU A 29 -7.46 -1.12 4.06
CA GLU A 29 -7.71 -2.49 4.51
C GLU A 29 -6.55 -3.09 5.32
N HIS A 30 -5.30 -2.82 4.92
CA HIS A 30 -4.13 -3.29 5.64
C HIS A 30 -4.01 -2.63 7.02
N GLN A 31 -4.17 -1.31 7.10
CA GLN A 31 -4.07 -0.54 8.34
C GLN A 31 -5.17 -0.90 9.33
N GLU A 32 -6.42 -0.93 8.86
CA GLU A 32 -7.58 -1.03 9.75
C GLU A 32 -7.86 -2.47 10.18
N ARG A 33 -7.51 -3.44 9.32
CA ARG A 33 -7.95 -4.83 9.49
C ARG A 33 -6.80 -5.81 9.57
N LEU A 34 -5.94 -5.87 8.56
CA LEU A 34 -4.98 -6.98 8.45
C LEU A 34 -3.83 -6.87 9.44
N LEU A 35 -3.18 -5.71 9.55
CA LEU A 35 -2.08 -5.48 10.48
C LEU A 35 -2.52 -5.70 11.94
N PRO A 36 -3.65 -5.12 12.42
CA PRO A 36 -4.13 -5.39 13.77
C PRO A 36 -4.48 -6.87 14.01
N ALA A 37 -5.05 -7.55 13.01
CA ALA A 37 -5.44 -8.95 13.13
C ALA A 37 -4.23 -9.88 13.29
N VAL A 38 -3.17 -9.69 12.48
CA VAL A 38 -1.96 -10.51 12.60
C VAL A 38 -1.18 -10.22 13.87
N ASP A 39 -1.15 -8.96 14.32
CA ASP A 39 -0.54 -8.59 15.60
C ASP A 39 -1.29 -9.23 16.78
N MET A 40 -2.63 -9.22 16.75
CA MET A 40 -3.43 -9.89 17.77
C MET A 40 -3.19 -11.39 17.77
N ARG A 41 -3.12 -12.02 16.59
CA ARG A 41 -2.82 -13.45 16.46
C ARG A 41 -1.45 -13.79 17.05
N LEU A 42 -0.43 -12.97 16.81
CA LEU A 42 0.89 -13.16 17.40
C LEU A 42 0.84 -13.07 18.93
N ARG A 43 0.16 -12.07 19.49
CA ARG A 43 0.01 -11.93 20.95
C ARG A 43 -0.68 -13.15 21.58
N LEU A 44 -1.72 -13.68 20.93
CA LEU A 44 -2.41 -14.88 21.39
C LEU A 44 -1.50 -16.12 21.33
N ALA A 45 -0.73 -16.28 20.25
CA ALA A 45 0.22 -17.38 20.10
C ALA A 45 1.32 -17.33 21.18
N GLU A 46 1.88 -16.14 21.45
CA GLU A 46 2.88 -15.95 22.50
C GLU A 46 2.32 -16.22 23.89
N ALA A 47 1.08 -15.80 24.17
CA ALA A 47 0.40 -16.10 25.42
C ALA A 47 0.12 -17.60 25.59
N GLY A 48 -0.34 -18.28 24.54
CA GLY A 48 -0.59 -19.72 24.56
C GLY A 48 0.69 -20.53 24.75
N TYR A 49 1.79 -20.11 24.12
CA TYR A 49 3.10 -20.71 24.35
C TYR A 49 3.59 -20.52 25.78
N ALA A 50 3.48 -19.30 26.33
CA ALA A 50 3.87 -19.00 27.71
C ALA A 50 3.06 -19.79 28.74
N ALA A 51 1.77 -20.04 28.45
CA ALA A 51 0.89 -20.87 29.29
C ALA A 51 1.10 -22.38 29.10
N GLY A 52 1.94 -22.81 28.14
CA GLY A 52 2.15 -24.21 27.79
C GLY A 52 0.98 -24.87 27.07
N THR A 53 0.01 -24.09 26.57
CA THR A 53 -1.18 -24.59 25.87
C THR A 53 -1.01 -24.64 24.36
N GLN A 54 0.01 -23.96 23.82
CA GLN A 54 0.38 -23.99 22.40
C GLN A 54 1.86 -24.29 22.21
N PRO A 55 2.24 -25.00 21.12
CA PRO A 55 3.64 -25.25 20.83
C PRO A 55 4.33 -24.01 20.26
N LEU A 56 5.66 -23.94 20.40
CA LEU A 56 6.48 -22.84 19.85
C LEU A 56 6.30 -22.65 18.33
N SER A 57 5.93 -23.71 17.59
CA SER A 57 5.66 -23.63 16.16
C SER A 57 4.53 -22.66 15.82
N GLU A 58 3.49 -22.55 16.66
CA GLU A 58 2.39 -21.59 16.45
C GLU A 58 2.86 -20.14 16.55
N VAL A 59 3.82 -19.86 17.44
CA VAL A 59 4.44 -18.53 17.55
C VAL A 59 5.21 -18.20 16.27
N TRP A 60 5.96 -19.17 15.73
CA TRP A 60 6.71 -18.94 14.49
C TRP A 60 5.80 -18.72 13.27
N GLU A 61 4.71 -19.46 13.16
CA GLU A 61 3.71 -19.24 12.10
C GLU A 61 3.05 -17.86 12.24
N ALA A 62 2.68 -17.45 13.46
CA ALA A 62 2.12 -16.11 13.67
C ALA A 62 3.13 -15.00 13.35
N ARG A 63 4.41 -15.15 13.70
CA ARG A 63 5.48 -14.21 13.32
C ARG A 63 5.67 -14.12 11.81
N ARG A 64 5.63 -15.25 11.11
CA ARG A 64 5.70 -15.27 9.64
C ARG A 64 4.53 -14.49 9.05
N ALA A 65 3.31 -14.73 9.53
CA ALA A 65 2.12 -14.02 9.05
C ALA A 65 2.22 -12.49 9.24
N VAL A 66 2.77 -12.02 10.36
CA VAL A 66 3.04 -10.58 10.58
C VAL A 66 4.00 -10.05 9.51
N LEU A 67 5.10 -10.75 9.25
CA LEU A 67 6.09 -10.32 8.25
C LEU A 67 5.51 -10.32 6.83
N GLU A 68 4.70 -11.32 6.48
CA GLU A 68 4.06 -11.39 5.16
C GLU A 68 3.12 -10.20 4.93
N VAL A 69 2.25 -9.88 5.89
CA VAL A 69 1.35 -8.73 5.80
C VAL A 69 2.10 -7.40 5.78
N GLN A 70 3.19 -7.28 6.54
CA GLN A 70 4.04 -6.09 6.51
C GLN A 70 4.72 -5.90 5.16
N ILE A 71 5.29 -6.96 4.57
CA ILE A 71 5.91 -6.90 3.23
C ILE A 71 4.89 -6.46 2.18
N GLU A 72 3.68 -7.03 2.22
CA GLU A 72 2.60 -6.64 1.31
C GLU A 72 2.18 -5.18 1.52
N HIS A 73 2.06 -4.74 2.77
CA HIS A 73 1.77 -3.35 3.10
C HIS A 73 2.82 -2.39 2.52
N TRP A 74 4.12 -2.69 2.65
CA TRP A 74 5.18 -1.87 2.07
C TRP A 74 5.12 -1.81 0.53
N ALA A 75 4.73 -2.92 -0.11
CA ALA A 75 4.52 -2.94 -1.56
C ALA A 75 3.33 -2.04 -1.97
N ILE A 76 2.24 -2.05 -1.20
CA ILE A 76 1.08 -1.16 -1.41
C ILE A 76 1.50 0.31 -1.25
N MET A 77 2.24 0.64 -0.19
CA MET A 77 2.75 2.00 0.03
C MET A 77 3.63 2.50 -1.12
N THR A 78 4.47 1.62 -1.67
CA THR A 78 5.29 1.92 -2.85
C THR A 78 4.42 2.19 -4.08
N ALA A 79 3.36 1.40 -4.28
CA ALA A 79 2.42 1.61 -5.38
C ALA A 79 1.65 2.93 -5.26
N LEU A 80 1.20 3.28 -4.05
CA LEU A 80 0.59 4.57 -3.71
C LEU A 80 1.49 5.74 -4.10
N GLN A 81 2.75 5.71 -3.63
CA GLN A 81 3.74 6.74 -3.92
C GLN A 81 4.01 6.86 -5.42
N ARG A 82 4.13 5.73 -6.12
CA ARG A 82 4.32 5.71 -7.58
C ARG A 82 3.14 6.35 -8.31
N ALA A 83 1.92 6.02 -7.92
CA ALA A 83 0.71 6.57 -8.52
C ALA A 83 0.61 8.09 -8.25
N MET A 84 0.91 8.53 -7.02
CA MET A 84 0.96 9.96 -6.68
C MET A 84 1.97 10.74 -7.52
N VAL A 85 3.19 10.21 -7.71
CA VAL A 85 4.21 10.83 -8.57
C VAL A 85 3.73 10.94 -10.01
N LYS A 86 3.08 9.89 -10.54
CA LYS A 86 2.54 9.86 -11.90
C LYS A 86 1.42 10.89 -12.09
N VAL A 87 0.49 10.99 -11.14
CA VAL A 87 -0.57 12.02 -11.12
C VAL A 87 0.04 13.42 -11.07
N GLY A 88 0.98 13.66 -10.15
CA GLY A 88 1.67 14.95 -10.04
C GLY A 88 2.39 15.37 -11.32
N TYR A 89 3.05 14.43 -12.00
CA TYR A 89 3.73 14.69 -13.27
C TYR A 89 2.75 15.09 -14.37
N LEU A 90 1.63 14.36 -14.50
CA LEU A 90 0.61 14.63 -15.52
C LEU A 90 -0.13 15.95 -15.27
N LEU A 91 -0.24 16.38 -14.02
CA LEU A 91 -0.85 17.65 -13.63
C LEU A 91 0.15 18.81 -13.59
N ASN A 92 1.43 18.54 -13.86
CA ASN A 92 2.51 19.53 -13.73
C ASN A 92 2.55 20.17 -12.33
N ASP A 93 2.42 19.37 -11.28
CA ASP A 93 2.40 19.85 -9.89
C ASP A 93 3.77 20.42 -9.50
N ASP A 94 3.87 21.76 -9.47
CA ASP A 94 5.08 22.52 -9.12
C ASP A 94 5.65 22.19 -7.72
N ARG A 95 4.84 21.60 -6.82
CA ARG A 95 5.32 21.16 -5.50
C ARG A 95 6.18 19.90 -5.59
N LEU A 96 5.92 19.06 -6.59
CA LEU A 96 6.66 17.82 -6.85
C LEU A 96 7.74 18.02 -7.93
N PHE A 97 7.53 18.98 -8.84
CA PHE A 97 8.43 19.27 -9.97
C PHE A 97 8.72 20.77 -10.10
N PRO A 98 9.55 21.37 -9.23
CA PRO A 98 9.87 22.79 -9.31
C PRO A 98 10.59 23.13 -10.63
N GLY A 99 10.02 24.03 -11.43
CA GLY A 99 10.58 24.51 -12.70
C GLY A 99 9.95 23.93 -13.98
N SER A 100 8.85 23.18 -13.86
CA SER A 100 8.17 22.58 -15.01
C SER A 100 7.01 23.44 -15.58
N ALA A 101 6.62 24.51 -14.89
CA ALA A 101 5.82 25.60 -15.48
C ALA A 101 6.73 26.62 -16.19
N SER A 102 6.92 26.46 -17.49
CA SER A 102 7.52 27.47 -18.38
C SER A 102 6.85 27.46 -19.75
#